data_AF-A0A250IX50-F1
#
_entry.id   AF-A0A250IX50-F1
#
_cell.length_a   1.000
_cell.length_b   1.000
_cell.length_c   1.000
_cell.angle_alpha   90.00
_cell.angle_beta   90.00
_cell.angle_gamma   90.00
#
_symmetry.space_group_name_H-M   'P 1'
#
loop_
_entity.id
_entity.type
_entity.pdbx_description
1 polymer ?
#
loop_
_entity_poly.entity_id
_entity_poly.type
_entity_poly.pdbx_seq_one_letter_code
_entity_poly.pdbx_strand_id
1 'polypeptide(L)'
;MTMSDIQCPCGSGQKVTRCCAKTTLFPRSPPPGLEPVLTEAYLHAQRVLGAPDAFQRMSDCMTLLREMFREGGPLSSLRWPWEELVPPVERHIFRVMAEVEGIDERHERLFERCAPDLIDPKRLERLNEGLRRELMSPERTADEKCALAVAVMELLSAPRHPPYSKEGLSVVSWLLMAQVDEWVGRRQLVQAVVDETLGNTRGAGLHAGFIGGVVTEPELLEAALARAAQVDPELMELLGQFEVAILGGILAGRTPEVLHGEEWLWMTAVLREPLDPDRAPTADGLALLRVLDARVQQVVLSRVEAAGRDRSSPPEAEQWFSWAYKVLVARPVAFFGAFARAREAVLLERFAGEAEWVHALRRRERWRPEELEPYRLRLEAVGAPEAARCVRRLQAYLRGETPAGGRGFMT
;
A
#
# COMPACT_ATOMS: atom_id res chain seq x y z
N MET A 1 54.67 -1.25 -6.30
CA MET A 1 54.23 0.14 -6.59
C MET A 1 53.52 0.66 -5.37
N THR A 2 54.09 1.66 -4.69
CA THR A 2 53.44 2.34 -3.57
C THR A 2 52.31 3.25 -4.10
N MET A 3 51.20 3.41 -3.36
CA MET A 3 50.04 4.24 -3.75
C MET A 3 50.40 5.69 -4.14
N SER A 4 51.61 6.14 -3.82
CA SER A 4 52.18 7.44 -4.14
C SER A 4 52.43 7.71 -5.63
N ASP A 5 52.38 6.71 -6.52
CA ASP A 5 52.62 6.87 -7.97
C ASP A 5 51.37 6.75 -8.85
N ILE A 6 50.18 6.55 -8.26
CA ILE A 6 48.92 6.48 -9.01
C ILE A 6 48.56 7.89 -9.48
N GLN A 7 48.25 8.06 -10.77
CA GLN A 7 47.71 9.32 -11.31
C GLN A 7 46.29 9.54 -10.82
N CYS A 8 45.96 10.80 -10.49
CA CYS A 8 44.66 11.13 -9.96
C CYS A 8 43.56 10.98 -11.03
N PRO A 9 42.45 10.26 -10.72
CA PRO A 9 41.37 10.00 -11.68
C PRO A 9 40.58 11.26 -12.09
N CYS A 10 40.84 12.44 -11.50
CA CYS A 10 40.21 13.70 -11.89
C CYS A 10 40.75 14.30 -13.21
N GLY A 11 41.70 13.63 -13.89
CA GLY A 11 42.25 14.09 -15.17
C GLY A 11 43.30 15.20 -15.07
N SER A 12 43.71 15.61 -13.86
CA SER A 12 44.68 16.70 -13.65
C SER A 12 46.13 16.37 -14.03
N GLY A 13 46.43 15.12 -14.38
CA GLY A 13 47.80 14.65 -14.67
C GLY A 13 48.75 14.61 -13.47
N GLN A 14 48.27 14.97 -12.26
CA GLN A 14 49.07 14.96 -11.03
C GLN A 14 48.94 13.64 -10.26
N LYS A 15 49.96 13.30 -9.47
CA LYS A 15 49.93 12.15 -8.55
C LYS A 15 48.83 12.34 -7.49
N VAL A 16 48.15 11.26 -7.09
CA VAL A 16 47.05 11.28 -6.10
C VAL A 16 47.44 12.01 -4.81
N THR A 17 48.68 11.84 -4.34
CA THR A 17 49.20 12.51 -3.14
C THR A 17 49.41 14.02 -3.31
N ARG A 18 49.42 14.57 -4.52
CA ARG A 18 49.47 16.03 -4.74
C ARG A 18 48.10 16.61 -5.05
N CYS A 19 47.28 15.88 -5.79
CA CYS A 19 45.94 16.34 -6.16
C CYS A 19 44.93 16.23 -5.00
N CYS A 20 45.05 15.17 -4.19
CA CYS A 20 44.10 14.84 -3.13
C CYS A 20 44.67 14.96 -1.71
N ALA A 21 45.99 14.99 -1.49
CA ALA A 21 46.53 15.14 -0.12
C ALA A 21 46.52 16.58 0.40
N LYS A 22 46.14 17.55 -0.44
CA LYS A 22 45.68 18.87 0.01
C LYS A 22 44.17 18.89 0.09
N THR A 23 43.61 18.16 1.05
CA THR A 23 42.24 18.37 1.55
C THR A 23 42.18 19.69 2.36
N THR A 24 42.82 20.75 1.88
CA THR A 24 42.58 22.11 2.35
C THR A 24 41.34 22.60 1.64
N LEU A 25 40.21 22.52 2.36
CA LEU A 25 39.19 23.55 2.67
C LEU A 25 39.09 24.82 1.79
N PHE A 26 39.54 24.81 0.53
CA PHE A 26 39.39 25.92 -0.39
C PHE A 26 38.35 25.57 -1.45
N PRO A 27 37.41 26.49 -1.74
CA PRO A 27 36.48 26.33 -2.85
C PRO A 27 37.29 26.14 -4.13
N ARG A 28 37.15 24.99 -4.79
CA ARG A 28 37.75 24.76 -6.11
C ARG A 28 36.97 25.61 -7.11
N SER A 29 37.63 26.29 -8.03
CA SER A 29 36.91 26.97 -9.12
C SER A 29 36.09 25.95 -9.92
N PRO A 30 34.88 26.32 -10.40
CA PRO A 30 34.09 25.45 -11.26
C PRO A 30 34.90 25.06 -12.51
N PRO A 31 34.78 23.81 -12.99
CA PRO A 31 35.37 23.40 -14.25
C PRO A 31 35.01 24.39 -15.38
N PRO A 32 35.98 24.78 -16.23
CA PRO A 32 35.71 25.70 -17.33
C PRO A 32 34.74 25.05 -18.34
N GLY A 33 33.78 25.83 -18.85
CA GLY A 33 32.81 25.36 -19.84
C GLY A 33 31.54 24.72 -19.29
N LEU A 34 31.32 24.74 -17.96
CA LEU A 34 30.03 24.36 -17.38
C LEU A 34 28.92 25.34 -17.75
N GLU A 35 27.72 24.81 -17.96
CA GLU A 35 26.51 25.62 -18.11
C GLU A 35 26.30 26.52 -16.88
N PRO A 36 25.69 27.71 -17.03
CA PRO A 36 25.52 28.66 -15.92
C PRO A 36 24.81 28.05 -14.70
N VAL A 37 23.77 27.24 -14.91
CA VAL A 37 23.05 26.57 -13.82
C VAL A 37 23.89 25.53 -13.09
N LEU A 38 24.76 24.80 -13.80
CA LEU A 38 25.67 23.83 -13.19
C LEU A 38 26.83 24.52 -12.48
N THR A 39 27.25 25.69 -12.97
CA THR A 39 28.21 26.54 -12.28
C THR A 39 27.65 27.01 -10.94
N GLU A 40 26.40 27.50 -10.91
CA GLU A 40 25.72 27.92 -9.69
C GLU A 40 25.55 26.76 -8.70
N ALA A 41 25.10 25.59 -9.18
CA ALA A 41 24.98 24.37 -8.37
C ALA A 41 26.33 23.97 -7.76
N TYR A 42 27.40 23.99 -8.55
CA TYR A 42 28.73 23.65 -8.06
C TYR A 42 29.22 24.60 -6.95
N LEU A 43 29.03 25.91 -7.14
CA LEU A 43 29.46 26.93 -6.17
C LEU A 43 28.70 26.82 -4.84
N HIS A 44 27.38 26.63 -4.88
CA HIS A 44 26.60 26.47 -3.65
C HIS A 44 26.83 25.12 -2.97
N ALA A 45 26.94 24.02 -3.73
CA ALA A 45 27.27 22.71 -3.16
C ALA A 45 28.63 22.71 -2.46
N GLN A 46 29.62 23.44 -3.00
CA GLN A 46 30.91 23.61 -2.32
C GLN A 46 30.82 24.35 -0.98
N ARG A 47 29.87 25.28 -0.81
CA ARG A 47 29.67 25.96 0.48
C ARG A 47 29.16 25.01 1.57
N VAL A 48 28.56 23.89 1.17
CA VAL A 48 28.11 22.83 2.07
C VAL A 48 29.25 21.83 2.28
N LEU A 49 29.75 21.23 1.21
CA LEU A 49 30.74 20.13 1.24
C LEU A 49 32.13 20.57 1.68
N GLY A 50 32.49 21.83 1.45
CA GLY A 50 33.78 22.41 1.84
C GLY A 50 33.80 23.00 3.24
N ALA A 51 32.67 22.98 3.96
CA ALA A 51 32.58 23.57 5.29
C ALA A 51 33.21 22.65 6.36
N PRO A 52 33.76 23.21 7.45
CA PRO A 52 34.30 22.41 8.57
C PRO A 52 33.26 21.48 9.22
N ASP A 53 31.98 21.85 9.16
CA ASP A 53 30.81 21.17 9.70
C ASP A 53 29.95 20.50 8.60
N ALA A 54 30.57 20.05 7.50
CA ALA A 54 29.90 19.54 6.31
C ALA A 54 28.80 18.49 6.60
N PHE A 55 28.99 17.59 7.57
CA PHE A 55 27.97 16.60 7.95
C PHE A 55 26.69 17.24 8.48
N GLN A 56 26.81 18.23 9.37
CA GLN A 56 25.64 18.94 9.92
C GLN A 56 24.96 19.75 8.82
N ARG A 57 25.74 20.50 8.01
CA ARG A 57 25.17 21.28 6.91
C ARG A 57 24.47 20.42 5.86
N MET A 58 25.01 19.24 5.59
CA MET A 58 24.36 18.25 4.73
C MET A 58 23.02 17.81 5.33
N SER A 59 22.99 17.47 6.62
CA SER A 59 21.76 17.14 7.34
C SER A 59 20.72 18.26 7.28
N ASP A 60 21.15 19.50 7.49
CA ASP A 60 20.29 20.69 7.43
C ASP A 60 19.75 20.90 6.01
N CYS A 61 20.59 20.72 4.98
CA CYS A 61 20.18 20.76 3.58
C CYS A 61 19.13 19.69 3.26
N MET A 62 19.32 18.45 3.74
CA MET A 62 18.38 17.35 3.51
C MET A 62 17.04 17.58 4.23
N THR A 63 17.07 18.22 5.39
CA THR A 63 15.87 18.63 6.14
C THR A 63 15.12 19.73 5.37
N LEU A 64 15.83 20.76 4.92
CA LEU A 64 15.24 21.86 4.14
C LEU A 64 14.68 21.37 2.79
N LEU A 65 15.39 20.48 2.10
CA LEU A 65 14.89 19.83 0.88
C LEU A 65 13.58 19.08 1.14
N ARG A 66 13.48 18.34 2.25
CA ARG A 66 12.25 17.64 2.64
C ARG A 66 11.11 18.63 2.89
N GLU A 67 11.36 19.74 3.59
CA GLU A 67 10.36 20.78 3.81
C GLU A 67 9.89 21.44 2.51
N MET A 68 10.81 21.70 1.60
CA MET A 68 10.50 22.25 0.28
C MET A 68 9.69 21.26 -0.59
N PHE A 69 9.95 19.97 -0.41
CA PHE A 69 9.31 18.86 -1.13
C PHE A 69 7.96 18.43 -0.57
N ARG A 70 7.55 18.91 0.60
CA ARG A 70 6.26 18.58 1.20
C ARG A 70 5.08 19.04 0.32
N GLU A 71 3.89 18.51 0.59
CA GLU A 71 2.67 18.97 -0.09
C GLU A 71 2.44 20.48 0.13
N GLY A 72 2.11 21.21 -0.94
CA GLY A 72 2.01 22.68 -0.92
C GLY A 72 3.36 23.42 -0.82
N GLY A 73 4.49 22.70 -0.80
CA GLY A 73 5.83 23.28 -0.86
C GLY A 73 6.26 23.69 -2.27
N PRO A 74 7.37 24.44 -2.41
CA PRO A 74 7.88 24.91 -3.70
C PRO A 74 8.30 23.79 -4.66
N LEU A 75 8.62 22.59 -4.14
CA LEU A 75 8.98 21.42 -4.96
C LEU A 75 7.83 20.41 -5.09
N SER A 76 6.61 20.78 -4.68
CA SER A 76 5.45 19.87 -4.69
C SER A 76 5.14 19.27 -6.06
N SER A 77 5.39 19.99 -7.16
CA SER A 77 5.21 19.48 -8.52
C SER A 77 6.21 18.40 -8.94
N LEU A 78 7.29 18.21 -8.17
CA LEU A 78 8.31 17.19 -8.42
C LEU A 78 8.05 15.90 -7.65
N ARG A 79 7.02 15.89 -6.80
CA ARG A 79 6.60 14.73 -6.01
C ARG A 79 6.09 13.60 -6.89
N TRP A 80 6.13 12.38 -6.35
CA TRP A 80 5.39 11.28 -6.96
C TRP A 80 3.89 11.48 -6.72
N PRO A 81 3.05 11.43 -7.78
CA PRO A 81 1.61 11.29 -7.61
C PRO A 81 1.31 10.09 -6.73
N TRP A 82 0.30 10.20 -5.87
CA TRP A 82 -0.02 9.13 -4.92
C TRP A 82 -0.44 7.84 -5.63
N GLU A 83 -1.10 7.95 -6.79
CA GLU A 83 -1.52 6.83 -7.62
C GLU A 83 -0.31 6.05 -8.19
N GLU A 84 0.82 6.73 -8.38
CA GLU A 84 2.09 6.10 -8.80
C GLU A 84 2.85 5.54 -7.58
N LEU A 85 2.91 6.29 -6.48
CA LEU A 85 3.71 5.98 -5.28
C LEU A 85 3.14 4.85 -4.43
N VAL A 86 1.84 4.91 -4.14
CA VAL A 86 1.20 4.06 -3.13
C VAL A 86 1.20 2.57 -3.53
N PRO A 87 0.87 2.17 -4.78
CA PRO A 87 0.83 0.76 -5.14
C PRO A 87 2.13 -0.03 -4.89
N PRO A 88 3.33 0.43 -5.31
CA PRO A 88 4.58 -0.27 -5.00
C PRO A 88 4.95 -0.20 -3.52
N VAL A 89 4.70 0.92 -2.83
CA VAL A 89 4.96 1.03 -1.38
C VAL A 89 4.11 0.02 -0.61
N GLU A 90 2.81 -0.05 -0.88
CA GLU A 90 1.89 -0.96 -0.21
C GLU A 90 2.13 -2.44 -0.56
N ARG A 91 2.76 -2.72 -1.72
CA ARG A 91 3.24 -4.05 -2.08
C ARG A 91 4.39 -4.52 -1.19
N HIS A 92 5.28 -3.61 -0.77
CA HIS A 92 6.54 -3.98 -0.13
C HIS A 92 6.63 -3.66 1.37
N ILE A 93 5.88 -2.68 1.88
CA ILE A 93 6.05 -2.15 3.24
C ILE A 93 5.97 -3.22 4.34
N PHE A 94 5.06 -4.18 4.26
CA PHE A 94 4.94 -5.24 5.26
C PHE A 94 6.10 -6.25 5.22
N ARG A 95 6.54 -6.64 4.03
CA ARG A 95 7.70 -7.53 3.89
C ARG A 95 8.93 -6.88 4.50
N VAL A 96 9.15 -5.61 4.19
CA VAL A 96 10.27 -4.84 4.73
C VAL A 96 10.19 -4.72 6.25
N MET A 97 9.02 -4.40 6.81
CA MET A 97 8.84 -4.32 8.27
C MET A 97 9.08 -5.67 8.98
N ALA A 98 8.89 -6.79 8.29
CA ALA A 98 9.09 -8.14 8.84
C ALA A 98 10.49 -8.71 8.57
N GLU A 99 11.22 -8.19 7.58
CA GLU A 99 12.59 -8.55 7.25
C GLU A 99 13.60 -7.78 8.10
N VAL A 100 13.24 -6.56 8.52
CA VAL A 100 14.17 -5.60 9.09
C VAL A 100 13.57 -4.94 10.34
N GLU A 101 14.34 -4.84 11.41
CA GLU A 101 13.90 -4.19 12.66
C GLU A 101 14.23 -2.68 12.70
N GLY A 102 15.38 -2.26 12.15
CA GLY A 102 15.83 -0.87 12.17
C GLY A 102 15.09 0.04 11.20
N ILE A 103 14.75 1.27 11.62
CA ILE A 103 14.01 2.24 10.79
C ILE A 103 14.80 2.63 9.53
N ASP A 104 16.09 2.96 9.67
CA ASP A 104 16.92 3.38 8.53
C ASP A 104 17.10 2.26 7.50
N GLU A 105 17.28 1.02 7.98
CA GLU A 105 17.41 -0.16 7.14
C GLU A 105 16.07 -0.52 6.47
N ARG A 106 14.93 -0.25 7.12
CA ARG A 106 13.60 -0.36 6.48
C ARG A 106 13.45 0.64 5.34
N HIS A 107 13.83 1.89 5.54
CA HIS A 107 13.75 2.92 4.49
C HIS A 107 14.63 2.54 3.28
N GLU A 108 15.83 2.05 3.54
CA GLU A 108 16.72 1.56 2.50
C GLU A 108 16.12 0.40 1.73
N ARG A 109 15.70 -0.66 2.43
CA ARG A 109 15.12 -1.85 1.80
C ARG A 109 13.82 -1.54 1.05
N LEU A 110 13.00 -0.63 1.59
CA LEU A 110 11.76 -0.21 0.93
C LEU A 110 12.06 0.56 -0.35
N PHE A 111 13.04 1.48 -0.32
CA PHE A 111 13.49 2.20 -1.50
C PHE A 111 13.99 1.23 -2.58
N GLU A 112 14.89 0.30 -2.24
CA GLU A 112 15.43 -0.69 -3.18
C GLU A 112 14.34 -1.49 -3.90
N ARG A 113 13.28 -1.85 -3.16
CA ARG A 113 12.15 -2.63 -3.71
C ARG A 113 11.21 -1.78 -4.57
N CYS A 114 11.01 -0.51 -4.24
CA CYS A 114 10.10 0.36 -4.98
C CYS A 114 10.77 1.08 -6.15
N ALA A 115 12.09 1.27 -6.13
CA ALA A 115 12.85 1.97 -7.16
C ALA A 115 12.61 1.44 -8.59
N PRO A 116 12.52 0.12 -8.85
CA PRO A 116 12.24 -0.39 -10.19
C PRO A 116 10.90 0.07 -10.80
N ASP A 117 9.90 0.35 -9.96
CA ASP A 117 8.58 0.82 -10.40
C ASP A 117 8.48 2.35 -10.44
N LEU A 118 9.24 3.04 -9.59
CA LEU A 118 9.10 4.48 -9.34
C LEU A 118 10.18 5.35 -9.98
N ILE A 119 11.28 4.74 -10.42
CA ILE A 119 12.45 5.44 -10.93
C ILE A 119 12.75 4.96 -12.34
N ASP A 120 12.74 5.91 -13.26
CA ASP A 120 13.15 5.72 -14.64
C ASP A 120 13.99 6.93 -15.09
N PRO A 121 14.76 6.83 -16.20
CA PRO A 121 15.61 7.92 -16.66
C PRO A 121 14.86 9.23 -16.89
N LYS A 122 13.63 9.19 -17.43
CA LYS A 122 12.82 10.39 -17.68
C LYS A 122 12.34 11.01 -16.36
N ARG A 123 12.06 10.21 -15.33
CA ARG A 123 11.71 10.72 -13.99
C ARG A 123 12.90 11.42 -13.34
N LEU A 124 14.09 10.82 -13.40
CA LEU A 124 15.32 11.45 -12.90
C LEU A 124 15.67 12.74 -13.65
N GLU A 125 15.50 12.75 -14.98
CA GLU A 125 15.68 13.95 -15.79
C GLU A 125 14.69 15.06 -15.43
N ARG A 126 13.40 14.73 -15.27
CA ARG A 126 12.37 15.70 -14.83
C ARG A 126 12.67 16.27 -13.44
N LEU A 127 13.10 15.43 -12.50
CA LEU A 127 13.47 15.85 -11.15
C LEU A 127 14.68 16.80 -11.18
N ASN A 128 15.74 16.42 -11.91
CA ASN A 128 16.94 17.22 -12.07
C ASN A 128 16.64 18.58 -12.74
N GLU A 129 15.85 18.59 -13.80
CA GLU A 129 15.44 19.83 -14.49
C GLU A 129 14.58 20.72 -13.58
N GLY A 130 13.65 20.14 -12.82
CA GLY A 130 12.85 20.85 -11.83
C GLY A 130 13.71 21.51 -10.73
N LEU A 131 14.65 20.76 -10.17
CA LEU A 131 15.57 21.26 -9.14
C LEU A 131 16.49 22.36 -9.67
N ARG A 132 16.99 22.22 -10.92
CA ARG A 132 17.78 23.26 -11.60
C ARG A 132 16.99 24.55 -11.80
N ARG A 133 15.73 24.44 -12.21
CA ARG A 133 14.85 25.61 -12.38
C ARG A 133 14.65 26.33 -11.05
N GLU A 134 14.36 25.60 -9.99
CA GLU A 134 14.15 26.16 -8.67
C GLU A 134 15.45 26.75 -8.08
N LEU A 135 16.60 26.11 -8.33
CA LEU A 135 17.91 26.65 -7.92
C LEU A 135 18.16 28.04 -8.50
N MET A 136 17.76 28.24 -9.75
CA MET A 136 17.91 29.52 -10.45
C MET A 136 16.82 30.54 -10.11
N SER A 137 15.82 30.17 -9.33
CA SER A 137 14.77 31.10 -8.92
C SER A 137 15.35 32.23 -8.04
N PRO A 138 15.02 33.50 -8.33
CA PRO A 138 15.48 34.62 -7.52
C PRO A 138 14.81 34.67 -6.14
N GLU A 139 13.66 34.00 -5.98
CA GLU A 139 12.89 33.98 -4.74
C GLU A 139 13.48 33.05 -3.67
N ARG A 140 14.45 32.20 -4.04
CA ARG A 140 15.09 31.26 -3.11
C ARG A 140 16.16 31.94 -2.27
N THR A 141 16.12 31.63 -0.98
CA THR A 141 17.13 32.00 0.00
C THR A 141 18.47 31.31 -0.29
N ALA A 142 19.54 31.79 0.35
CA ALA A 142 20.87 31.19 0.18
C ALA A 142 20.92 29.74 0.66
N ASP A 143 20.21 29.41 1.74
CA ASP A 143 20.19 28.05 2.30
C ASP A 143 19.38 27.09 1.43
N GLU A 144 18.24 27.55 0.89
CA GLU A 144 17.47 26.77 -0.11
C GLU A 144 18.29 26.52 -1.37
N LYS A 145 19.07 27.50 -1.83
CA LYS A 145 19.98 27.33 -2.97
C LYS A 145 21.09 26.32 -2.67
N CYS A 146 21.64 26.30 -1.46
CA CYS A 146 22.59 25.27 -1.03
C CYS A 146 21.97 23.87 -1.03
N ALA A 147 20.76 23.73 -0.47
CA ALA A 147 19.98 22.50 -0.47
C ALA A 147 19.73 21.97 -1.90
N LEU A 148 19.17 22.82 -2.77
CA LEU A 148 18.90 22.48 -4.17
C LEU A 148 20.18 22.14 -4.94
N ALA A 149 21.27 22.88 -4.71
CA ALA A 149 22.55 22.65 -5.35
C ALA A 149 23.14 21.27 -5.02
N VAL A 150 23.06 20.84 -3.76
CA VAL A 150 23.48 19.48 -3.35
C VAL A 150 22.66 18.43 -4.11
N ALA A 151 21.34 18.58 -4.18
CA ALA A 151 20.48 17.66 -4.91
C ALA A 151 20.79 17.59 -6.42
N VAL A 152 21.03 18.75 -7.06
CA VAL A 152 21.43 18.82 -8.48
C VAL A 152 22.76 18.12 -8.72
N MET A 153 23.75 18.34 -7.84
CA MET A 153 25.08 17.72 -7.97
C MET A 153 25.03 16.19 -7.77
N GLU A 154 24.19 15.71 -6.87
CA GLU A 154 23.97 14.27 -6.71
C GLU A 154 23.32 13.66 -7.96
N LEU A 155 22.23 14.26 -8.46
CA LEU A 155 21.52 13.77 -9.65
C LEU A 155 22.36 13.82 -10.92
N LEU A 156 23.31 14.76 -11.02
CA LEU A 156 24.31 14.79 -12.09
C LEU A 156 25.24 13.57 -12.07
N SER A 157 25.48 13.02 -10.89
CA SER A 157 26.36 11.88 -10.66
C SER A 157 25.58 10.55 -10.60
N ALA A 158 24.25 10.62 -10.69
CA ALA A 158 23.38 9.47 -10.57
C ALA A 158 23.54 8.48 -11.75
N PRO A 159 23.33 7.18 -11.53
CA PRO A 159 23.31 6.19 -12.60
C PRO A 159 22.26 6.55 -13.67
N ARG A 160 22.64 6.53 -14.94
CA ARG A 160 21.71 6.80 -16.06
C ARG A 160 20.76 5.63 -16.35
N HIS A 161 21.14 4.43 -15.94
CA HIS A 161 20.41 3.18 -16.18
C HIS A 161 20.39 2.35 -14.90
N PRO A 162 19.37 1.50 -14.72
CA PRO A 162 19.30 0.58 -13.58
C PRO A 162 20.50 -0.41 -13.58
N PRO A 163 20.88 -0.96 -12.41
CA PRO A 163 20.18 -0.87 -11.13
C PRO A 163 20.41 0.46 -10.40
N TYR A 164 19.35 0.95 -9.76
CA TYR A 164 19.35 2.18 -8.97
C TYR A 164 19.59 1.83 -7.50
N SER A 165 20.83 1.91 -7.02
CA SER A 165 21.13 1.73 -5.59
C SER A 165 21.00 3.06 -4.83
N LYS A 166 20.79 2.98 -3.51
CA LYS A 166 20.66 4.15 -2.64
C LYS A 166 21.92 5.00 -2.63
N GLU A 167 23.11 4.41 -2.70
CA GLU A 167 24.38 5.13 -2.70
C GLU A 167 24.58 6.02 -3.93
N GLY A 168 23.85 5.76 -5.02
CA GLY A 168 23.82 6.59 -6.22
C GLY A 168 22.63 7.55 -6.32
N LEU A 169 21.71 7.51 -5.35
CA LEU A 169 20.42 8.22 -5.34
C LEU A 169 19.95 8.55 -3.91
N SER A 170 20.86 8.97 -3.02
CA SER A 170 20.56 9.27 -1.62
C SER A 170 19.49 10.33 -1.43
N VAL A 171 19.54 11.44 -2.18
CA VAL A 171 18.52 12.50 -2.15
C VAL A 171 17.19 11.99 -2.65
N VAL A 172 17.18 11.22 -3.74
CA VAL A 172 15.93 10.66 -4.29
C VAL A 172 15.30 9.69 -3.30
N SER A 173 16.12 8.82 -2.69
CA SER A 173 15.69 7.90 -1.63
C SER A 173 15.11 8.65 -0.44
N TRP A 174 15.80 9.70 0.03
CA TRP A 174 15.35 10.53 1.15
C TRP A 174 14.00 11.21 0.88
N LEU A 175 13.84 11.82 -0.29
CA LEU A 175 12.59 12.49 -0.69
C LEU A 175 11.44 11.51 -0.88
N LEU A 176 11.71 10.34 -1.47
CA LEU A 176 10.70 9.29 -1.64
C LEU A 176 10.25 8.75 -0.28
N MET A 177 11.19 8.47 0.63
CA MET A 177 10.87 8.03 1.99
C MET A 177 10.14 9.10 2.80
N ALA A 178 10.42 10.39 2.57
CA ALA A 178 9.63 11.46 3.18
C ALA A 178 8.16 11.41 2.76
N GLN A 179 7.85 11.13 1.49
CA GLN A 179 6.46 10.93 1.07
C GLN A 179 5.85 9.64 1.63
N VAL A 180 6.65 8.59 1.85
CA VAL A 180 6.18 7.37 2.55
C VAL A 180 5.82 7.69 4.01
N ASP A 181 6.63 8.47 4.71
CA ASP A 181 6.31 8.93 6.07
C ASP A 181 5.00 9.72 6.10
N GLU A 182 4.81 10.63 5.13
CA GLU A 182 3.56 11.38 4.97
C GLU A 182 2.37 10.45 4.73
N TRP A 183 2.51 9.45 3.86
CA TRP A 183 1.50 8.41 3.63
C TRP A 183 1.13 7.65 4.91
N VAL A 184 2.14 7.23 5.68
CA VAL A 184 1.93 6.56 6.97
C VAL A 184 1.21 7.48 7.96
N GLY A 185 1.58 8.76 8.02
CA GLY A 185 0.92 9.76 8.86
C GLY A 185 -0.55 9.96 8.50
N ARG A 186 -0.87 10.11 7.21
CA ARG A 186 -2.26 10.22 6.71
C ARG A 186 -3.10 9.01 7.11
N ARG A 187 -2.55 7.80 6.94
CA ARG A 187 -3.20 6.56 7.37
C ARG A 187 -3.44 6.50 8.88
N GLN A 188 -2.48 6.91 9.70
CA GLN A 188 -2.63 6.94 11.16
C GLN A 188 -3.71 7.94 11.59
N LEU A 189 -3.82 9.08 10.91
CA LEU A 189 -4.85 10.08 11.17
C LEU A 189 -6.25 9.52 10.86
N VAL A 190 -6.44 8.92 9.68
CA VAL A 190 -7.71 8.27 9.32
C VAL A 190 -8.05 7.14 10.29
N GLN A 191 -7.08 6.28 10.63
CA GLN A 191 -7.31 5.20 11.59
C GLN A 191 -7.74 5.74 12.96
N ALA A 192 -7.12 6.83 13.43
CA ALA A 192 -7.50 7.43 14.71
C ALA A 192 -8.94 7.96 14.72
N VAL A 193 -9.42 8.55 13.62
CA VAL A 193 -10.82 8.99 13.45
C VAL A 193 -11.77 7.80 13.49
N VAL A 194 -11.39 6.70 12.85
CA VAL A 194 -12.17 5.46 12.86
C VAL A 194 -12.21 4.85 14.27
N ASP A 195 -11.06 4.73 14.93
CA ASP A 195 -10.95 4.18 16.28
C ASP A 195 -11.74 5.00 17.31
N GLU A 196 -11.68 6.33 17.22
CA GLU A 196 -12.46 7.25 18.07
C GLU A 196 -13.97 7.02 17.89
N THR A 197 -14.44 6.94 16.65
CA THR A 197 -15.87 6.78 16.35
C THR A 197 -16.40 5.43 16.82
N LEU A 198 -15.55 4.39 16.78
CA LEU A 198 -15.89 3.05 17.26
C LEU A 198 -15.67 2.87 18.77
N GLY A 199 -15.27 3.91 19.50
CA GLY A 199 -15.01 3.82 20.95
C GLY A 199 -13.84 2.91 21.34
N ASN A 200 -12.97 2.58 20.39
CA ASN A 200 -11.80 1.73 20.61
C ASN A 200 -10.67 2.54 21.26
N THR A 201 -10.63 2.60 22.59
CA THR A 201 -9.47 3.15 23.30
C THR A 201 -8.26 2.23 23.12
N ARG A 202 -7.17 2.77 22.52
CA ARG A 202 -5.85 2.11 22.37
C ARG A 202 -5.45 1.38 23.65
N GLY A 203 -5.45 0.04 23.66
CA GLY A 203 -5.01 -0.71 24.84
C GLY A 203 -5.18 -2.23 24.86
N ALA A 204 -6.02 -2.83 24.01
CA ALA A 204 -6.13 -4.29 23.93
C ALA A 204 -6.00 -4.72 22.46
N GLY A 205 -5.33 -5.85 22.20
CA GLY A 205 -4.97 -6.35 20.87
C GLY A 205 -5.98 -5.97 19.78
N LEU A 206 -5.57 -5.01 18.93
CA LEU A 206 -6.38 -4.15 18.07
C LEU A 206 -7.28 -4.87 17.04
N HIS A 207 -7.21 -6.20 16.94
CA HIS A 207 -7.80 -6.92 15.80
C HIS A 207 -9.08 -7.69 16.13
N ALA A 208 -9.22 -8.27 17.32
CA ALA A 208 -10.43 -9.04 17.65
C ALA A 208 -11.61 -8.12 18.07
N GLY A 209 -11.33 -7.06 18.82
CA GLY A 209 -12.34 -6.12 19.32
C GLY A 209 -12.89 -5.17 18.25
N PHE A 210 -12.02 -4.63 17.40
CA PHE A 210 -12.39 -3.77 16.26
C PHE A 210 -13.39 -4.48 15.34
N ILE A 211 -13.17 -5.76 15.07
CA ILE A 211 -13.98 -6.53 14.14
C ILE A 211 -15.28 -7.01 14.82
N GLY A 212 -15.25 -7.33 16.11
CA GLY A 212 -16.47 -7.53 16.89
C GLY A 212 -17.41 -6.31 16.86
N GLY A 213 -16.85 -5.10 16.97
CA GLY A 213 -17.59 -3.83 16.86
C GLY A 213 -18.11 -3.54 15.45
N VAL A 214 -17.27 -3.70 14.42
CA VAL A 214 -17.65 -3.56 13.01
C VAL A 214 -18.81 -4.47 12.61
N VAL A 215 -18.84 -5.69 13.14
CA VAL A 215 -19.88 -6.70 12.87
C VAL A 215 -21.17 -6.42 13.65
N THR A 216 -21.11 -5.70 14.77
CA THR A 216 -22.27 -5.44 15.64
C THR A 216 -22.90 -4.05 15.42
N GLU A 217 -22.14 -3.08 14.90
CA GLU A 217 -22.59 -1.69 14.72
C GLU A 217 -22.09 -1.11 13.36
N PRO A 218 -22.54 -1.65 12.22
CA PRO A 218 -22.07 -1.23 10.88
C PRO A 218 -22.38 0.25 10.55
N GLU A 219 -23.41 0.83 11.14
CA GLU A 219 -23.76 2.26 10.98
C GLU A 219 -22.71 3.17 11.63
N LEU A 220 -22.14 2.76 12.76
CA LEU A 220 -21.06 3.51 13.40
C LEU A 220 -19.79 3.44 12.56
N LEU A 221 -19.51 2.31 11.91
CA LEU A 221 -18.41 2.22 10.96
C LEU A 221 -18.63 3.12 9.74
N GLU A 222 -19.84 3.17 9.17
CA GLU A 222 -20.11 4.07 8.05
C GLU A 222 -19.96 5.54 8.46
N ALA A 223 -20.49 5.92 9.63
CA ALA A 223 -20.27 7.25 10.18
C ALA A 223 -18.78 7.53 10.39
N ALA A 224 -18.01 6.55 10.85
CA ALA A 224 -16.57 6.63 11.01
C ALA A 224 -15.85 6.84 9.68
N LEU A 225 -16.23 6.12 8.63
CA LEU A 225 -15.65 6.23 7.29
C LEU A 225 -16.07 7.53 6.59
N ALA A 226 -17.30 7.99 6.81
CA ALA A 226 -17.76 9.29 6.34
C ALA A 226 -16.98 10.44 7.02
N ARG A 227 -16.73 10.34 8.33
CA ARG A 227 -15.83 11.26 9.05
C ARG A 227 -14.40 11.18 8.53
N ALA A 228 -13.88 9.98 8.28
CA ALA A 228 -12.55 9.80 7.69
C ALA A 228 -12.43 10.44 6.30
N ALA A 229 -13.46 10.30 5.46
CA ALA A 229 -13.52 10.92 4.13
C ALA A 229 -13.59 12.46 4.17
N GLN A 230 -14.09 13.05 5.26
CA GLN A 230 -14.02 14.50 5.47
C GLN A 230 -12.62 14.96 5.88
N VAL A 231 -11.87 14.11 6.59
CA VAL A 231 -10.51 14.42 7.05
C VAL A 231 -9.49 14.28 5.93
N ASP A 232 -9.63 13.23 5.12
CA ASP A 232 -8.71 12.95 4.02
C ASP A 232 -9.44 12.29 2.83
N PRO A 233 -10.09 13.09 1.96
CA PRO A 233 -10.88 12.57 0.84
C PRO A 233 -10.03 11.85 -0.22
N GLU A 234 -8.83 12.38 -0.50
CA GLU A 234 -7.91 11.80 -1.50
C GLU A 234 -7.38 10.44 -1.03
N LEU A 235 -7.03 10.29 0.25
CA LEU A 235 -6.67 8.98 0.82
C LEU A 235 -7.84 8.00 0.70
N MET A 236 -9.07 8.44 0.98
CA MET A 236 -10.25 7.56 0.89
C MET A 236 -10.58 7.15 -0.56
N GLU A 237 -10.30 8.01 -1.53
CA GLU A 237 -10.41 7.70 -2.97
C GLU A 237 -9.33 6.69 -3.41
N LEU A 238 -8.07 6.92 -3.04
CA LEU A 238 -6.96 5.98 -3.29
C LEU A 238 -7.23 4.61 -2.66
N LEU A 239 -7.75 4.58 -1.42
CA LEU A 239 -8.15 3.34 -0.77
C LEU A 239 -9.30 2.64 -1.52
N GLY A 240 -10.18 3.40 -2.18
CA GLY A 240 -11.22 2.88 -3.08
C GLY A 240 -10.65 2.15 -4.30
N GLN A 241 -9.47 2.53 -4.80
CA GLN A 241 -8.82 1.83 -5.91
C GLN A 241 -8.39 0.41 -5.54
N PHE A 242 -8.05 0.17 -4.26
CA PHE A 242 -7.78 -1.19 -3.78
C PHE A 242 -9.01 -2.09 -3.87
N GLU A 243 -10.23 -1.55 -3.80
CA GLU A 243 -11.47 -2.33 -3.99
C GLU A 243 -11.58 -2.87 -5.42
N VAL A 244 -11.24 -2.03 -6.41
CA VAL A 244 -11.21 -2.41 -7.83
C VAL A 244 -10.14 -3.47 -8.08
N ALA A 245 -8.97 -3.31 -7.45
CA ALA A 245 -7.90 -4.29 -7.52
C ALA A 245 -8.29 -5.63 -6.87
N ILE A 246 -9.02 -5.60 -5.74
CA ILE A 246 -9.56 -6.79 -5.08
C ILE A 246 -10.53 -7.52 -6.01
N LEU A 247 -11.52 -6.81 -6.57
CA LEU A 247 -12.46 -7.37 -7.54
C LEU A 247 -11.74 -7.97 -8.76
N GLY A 248 -10.78 -7.25 -9.34
CA GLY A 248 -9.97 -7.72 -10.46
C GLY A 248 -9.13 -8.96 -10.13
N GLY A 249 -8.61 -9.06 -8.91
CA GLY A 249 -7.91 -10.24 -8.41
C GLY A 249 -8.82 -11.47 -8.24
N ILE A 250 -10.05 -11.26 -7.75
CA ILE A 250 -11.06 -12.32 -7.63
C ILE A 250 -11.48 -12.84 -9.02
N LEU A 251 -11.78 -11.93 -9.95
CA LEU A 251 -12.18 -12.29 -11.31
C LEU A 251 -11.07 -13.00 -12.10
N ALA A 252 -9.81 -12.67 -11.85
CA ALA A 252 -8.67 -13.30 -12.52
C ALA A 252 -8.27 -14.67 -11.93
N GLY A 253 -9.00 -15.18 -10.91
CA GLY A 253 -8.69 -16.47 -10.28
C GLY A 253 -7.36 -16.50 -9.53
N ARG A 254 -6.77 -15.32 -9.22
CA ARG A 254 -5.47 -15.19 -8.55
C ARG A 254 -5.56 -15.31 -7.02
N THR A 255 -6.73 -15.65 -6.49
CA THR A 255 -7.10 -15.42 -5.08
C THR A 255 -7.92 -16.54 -4.42
N PRO A 256 -7.74 -17.83 -4.72
CA PRO A 256 -8.63 -18.79 -4.12
C PRO A 256 -7.96 -19.41 -2.90
N GLU A 257 -8.41 -19.01 -1.71
CA GLU A 257 -8.42 -19.75 -0.42
C GLU A 257 -9.32 -19.00 0.60
N VAL A 258 -9.72 -17.76 0.32
CA VAL A 258 -10.55 -16.93 1.21
C VAL A 258 -11.98 -17.43 1.35
N LEU A 259 -12.67 -17.65 0.21
CA LEU A 259 -14.05 -18.11 0.17
C LEU A 259 -14.13 -19.52 -0.41
N HIS A 260 -14.77 -20.42 0.35
CA HIS A 260 -15.14 -21.76 -0.09
C HIS A 260 -16.60 -21.80 -0.58
N GLY A 261 -17.00 -22.92 -1.15
CA GLY A 261 -18.30 -23.06 -1.83
C GLY A 261 -19.51 -22.74 -0.96
N GLU A 262 -19.50 -23.15 0.30
CA GLU A 262 -20.54 -22.85 1.28
C GLU A 262 -20.65 -21.35 1.58
N GLU A 263 -19.53 -20.64 1.64
CA GLU A 263 -19.51 -19.20 1.89
C GLU A 263 -19.95 -18.45 0.63
N TRP A 264 -19.53 -18.89 -0.55
CA TRP A 264 -20.03 -18.40 -1.82
C TRP A 264 -21.55 -18.56 -1.97
N LEU A 265 -22.08 -19.70 -1.54
CA LEU A 265 -23.52 -19.95 -1.54
C LEU A 265 -24.24 -19.08 -0.50
N TRP A 266 -23.66 -18.94 0.70
CA TRP A 266 -24.19 -18.04 1.73
C TRP A 266 -24.28 -16.60 1.22
N MET A 267 -23.16 -16.06 0.73
CA MET A 267 -23.08 -14.75 0.10
C MET A 267 -24.12 -14.61 -1.02
N THR A 268 -24.31 -15.65 -1.84
CA THR A 268 -25.27 -15.57 -2.95
C THR A 268 -26.72 -15.58 -2.50
N ALA A 269 -27.10 -16.39 -1.51
CA ALA A 269 -28.48 -16.45 -1.02
C ALA A 269 -28.87 -15.21 -0.20
N VAL A 270 -27.98 -14.81 0.70
CA VAL A 270 -28.21 -13.72 1.64
C VAL A 270 -28.18 -12.37 0.94
N LEU A 271 -27.30 -12.21 -0.06
CA LEU A 271 -27.16 -10.95 -0.77
C LEU A 271 -28.05 -10.87 -2.03
N ARG A 272 -28.89 -11.88 -2.31
CA ARG A 272 -29.71 -11.91 -3.53
C ARG A 272 -30.73 -10.78 -3.63
N GLU A 273 -31.49 -10.51 -2.57
CA GLU A 273 -32.48 -9.42 -2.56
C GLU A 273 -31.85 -8.02 -2.60
N PRO A 274 -30.76 -7.72 -1.85
CA PRO A 274 -30.08 -6.42 -1.95
C PRO A 274 -29.21 -6.26 -3.22
N LEU A 275 -28.92 -7.34 -3.95
CA LEU A 275 -28.19 -7.33 -5.23
C LEU A 275 -29.12 -7.72 -6.39
N ASP A 276 -30.14 -6.91 -6.61
CA ASP A 276 -30.87 -6.93 -7.88
C ASP A 276 -29.86 -6.76 -9.04
N PRO A 277 -29.78 -7.69 -10.01
CA PRO A 277 -28.82 -7.63 -11.12
C PRO A 277 -28.83 -6.29 -11.86
N ASP A 278 -29.99 -5.63 -11.93
CA ASP A 278 -30.19 -4.34 -12.58
C ASP A 278 -29.74 -3.15 -11.70
N ARG A 279 -29.43 -3.39 -10.41
CA ARG A 279 -28.98 -2.40 -9.41
C ARG A 279 -27.66 -2.75 -8.74
N ALA A 280 -26.97 -3.79 -9.21
CA ALA A 280 -25.68 -4.26 -8.68
C ALA A 280 -24.57 -3.20 -8.54
N PRO A 281 -24.51 -2.10 -9.33
CA PRO A 281 -23.54 -1.02 -9.10
C PRO A 281 -23.88 -0.13 -7.89
N THR A 282 -25.12 -0.17 -7.40
CA THR A 282 -25.69 0.71 -6.35
C THR A 282 -26.06 -0.03 -5.06
N ALA A 283 -25.57 -1.26 -4.91
CA ALA A 283 -25.91 -2.10 -3.77
C ALA A 283 -25.52 -1.43 -2.43
N ASP A 284 -26.50 -1.29 -1.53
CA ASP A 284 -26.27 -0.80 -0.17
C ASP A 284 -25.45 -1.83 0.59
N GLY A 285 -24.16 -1.59 0.63
CA GLY A 285 -23.22 -2.50 1.22
C GLY A 285 -23.30 -2.59 2.76
N LEU A 286 -23.98 -1.65 3.44
CA LEU A 286 -24.36 -1.83 4.85
C LEU A 286 -25.49 -2.84 5.01
N ALA A 287 -26.51 -2.76 4.16
CA ALA A 287 -27.54 -3.78 4.14
C ALA A 287 -26.93 -5.17 3.92
N LEU A 288 -25.89 -5.28 3.07
CA LEU A 288 -25.13 -6.52 2.85
C LEU A 288 -24.41 -7.02 4.12
N LEU A 289 -23.72 -6.16 4.88
CA LEU A 289 -23.02 -6.55 6.10
C LEU A 289 -23.97 -6.99 7.23
N ARG A 290 -25.13 -6.33 7.36
CA ARG A 290 -26.13 -6.65 8.40
C ARG A 290 -26.72 -8.05 8.27
N VAL A 291 -26.89 -8.53 7.04
CA VAL A 291 -27.45 -9.87 6.79
C VAL A 291 -26.37 -10.95 6.74
N LEU A 292 -25.10 -10.55 6.62
CA LEU A 292 -23.98 -11.49 6.60
C LEU A 292 -23.75 -12.09 7.97
N ASP A 293 -23.66 -13.42 7.99
CA ASP A 293 -23.44 -14.14 9.23
C ASP A 293 -22.09 -13.76 9.87
N ALA A 294 -22.14 -13.31 11.12
CA ALA A 294 -20.95 -12.91 11.89
C ALA A 294 -19.88 -14.00 11.91
N ARG A 295 -20.27 -15.29 11.96
CA ARG A 295 -19.31 -16.39 11.96
C ARG A 295 -18.64 -16.58 10.60
N VAL A 296 -19.39 -16.46 9.50
CA VAL A 296 -18.82 -16.42 8.13
C VAL A 296 -17.84 -15.26 7.99
N GLN A 297 -18.20 -14.06 8.44
CA GLN A 297 -17.32 -12.89 8.37
C GLN A 297 -15.99 -13.12 9.13
N GLN A 298 -16.06 -13.68 10.34
CA GLN A 298 -14.87 -14.00 11.15
C GLN A 298 -14.00 -15.09 10.52
N VAL A 299 -14.62 -16.11 9.93
CA VAL A 299 -13.89 -17.17 9.24
C VAL A 299 -13.15 -16.61 8.03
N VAL A 300 -13.83 -15.82 7.20
CA VAL A 300 -13.25 -15.17 6.02
C VAL A 300 -12.07 -14.28 6.42
N LEU A 301 -12.25 -13.43 7.43
CA LEU A 301 -11.17 -12.63 7.99
C LEU A 301 -9.98 -13.48 8.42
N SER A 302 -10.23 -14.52 9.23
CA SER A 302 -9.15 -15.34 9.77
C SER A 302 -8.31 -15.98 8.67
N ARG A 303 -8.94 -16.34 7.54
CA ARG A 303 -8.24 -16.85 6.35
C ARG A 303 -7.49 -15.76 5.60
N VAL A 304 -8.07 -14.57 5.43
CA VAL A 304 -7.36 -13.42 4.82
C VAL A 304 -6.13 -13.05 5.64
N GLU A 305 -6.24 -13.03 6.97
CA GLU A 305 -5.13 -12.75 7.88
C GLU A 305 -4.08 -13.87 7.85
N ALA A 306 -4.51 -15.13 7.87
CA ALA A 306 -3.59 -16.28 7.78
C ALA A 306 -2.84 -16.29 6.43
N ALA A 307 -3.56 -16.11 5.33
CA ALA A 307 -2.98 -16.09 3.99
C ALA A 307 -2.13 -14.83 3.75
N GLY A 308 -2.46 -13.70 4.38
CA GLY A 308 -1.61 -12.50 4.37
C GLY A 308 -0.30 -12.66 5.15
N ARG A 309 -0.23 -13.65 6.05
CA ARG A 309 0.99 -14.01 6.79
C ARG A 309 1.74 -15.20 6.20
N ASP A 310 1.12 -15.92 5.27
CA ASP A 310 1.74 -17.06 4.59
C ASP A 310 2.77 -16.58 3.57
N ARG A 311 4.05 -16.87 3.87
CA ARG A 311 5.20 -16.51 3.03
C ARG A 311 5.50 -17.55 1.96
N SER A 312 4.71 -18.62 1.87
CA SER A 312 4.82 -19.63 0.82
C SER A 312 3.97 -19.30 -0.41
N SER A 313 3.10 -18.31 -0.30
CA SER A 313 2.25 -17.81 -1.38
C SER A 313 3.06 -17.07 -2.46
N PRO A 314 2.66 -17.12 -3.74
CA PRO A 314 3.28 -16.31 -4.79
C PRO A 314 3.21 -14.80 -4.46
N PRO A 315 4.18 -13.99 -4.93
CA PRO A 315 4.24 -12.56 -4.60
C PRO A 315 2.95 -11.79 -4.90
N GLU A 316 2.23 -12.15 -5.96
CA GLU A 316 0.95 -11.57 -6.37
C GLU A 316 -0.19 -11.93 -5.41
N ALA A 317 -0.19 -13.16 -4.89
CA ALA A 317 -1.18 -13.62 -3.91
C ALA A 317 -0.95 -12.94 -2.56
N GLU A 318 0.30 -12.87 -2.09
CA GLU A 318 0.66 -12.15 -0.85
C GLU A 318 0.27 -10.66 -0.93
N GLN A 319 0.54 -10.01 -2.07
CA GLN A 319 0.14 -8.62 -2.31
C GLN A 319 -1.37 -8.47 -2.23
N TRP A 320 -2.11 -9.38 -2.85
CA TRP A 320 -3.56 -9.36 -2.81
C TRP A 320 -4.09 -9.59 -1.38
N PHE A 321 -3.54 -10.54 -0.60
CA PHE A 321 -3.98 -10.78 0.77
C PHE A 321 -3.66 -9.61 1.71
N SER A 322 -2.52 -8.94 1.52
CA SER A 322 -2.17 -7.69 2.19
C SER A 322 -3.20 -6.59 1.93
N TRP A 323 -3.66 -6.45 0.68
CA TRP A 323 -4.68 -5.47 0.30
C TRP A 323 -6.08 -5.88 0.78
N ALA A 324 -6.43 -7.15 0.63
CA ALA A 324 -7.67 -7.75 1.12
C ALA A 324 -7.84 -7.51 2.62
N TYR A 325 -6.78 -7.72 3.41
CA TYR A 325 -6.79 -7.43 4.83
C TYR A 325 -7.04 -5.94 5.13
N LYS A 326 -6.33 -5.05 4.45
CA LYS A 326 -6.50 -3.59 4.61
C LYS A 326 -7.91 -3.13 4.25
N VAL A 327 -8.45 -3.59 3.14
CA VAL A 327 -9.80 -3.25 2.71
C VAL A 327 -10.84 -3.91 3.60
N LEU A 328 -10.62 -5.12 4.10
CA LEU A 328 -11.52 -5.74 5.07
C LEU A 328 -11.56 -4.97 6.40
N VAL A 329 -10.42 -4.46 6.87
CA VAL A 329 -10.35 -3.65 8.11
C VAL A 329 -10.92 -2.25 7.88
N ALA A 330 -10.55 -1.58 6.79
CA ALA A 330 -10.95 -0.19 6.57
C ALA A 330 -12.33 -0.07 5.92
N ARG A 331 -12.72 -0.98 5.01
CA ARG A 331 -13.91 -0.90 4.15
C ARG A 331 -14.54 -2.28 3.94
N PRO A 332 -14.95 -2.99 5.01
CA PRO A 332 -15.48 -4.36 4.96
C PRO A 332 -16.67 -4.50 4.00
N VAL A 333 -17.49 -3.45 3.93
CA VAL A 333 -18.59 -3.34 2.97
C VAL A 333 -18.12 -3.60 1.53
N ALA A 334 -17.06 -2.91 1.12
CA ALA A 334 -16.55 -3.03 -0.23
C ALA A 334 -15.83 -4.35 -0.47
N PHE A 335 -15.17 -4.89 0.56
CA PHE A 335 -14.57 -6.22 0.51
C PHE A 335 -15.62 -7.29 0.18
N PHE A 336 -16.68 -7.39 0.98
CA PHE A 336 -17.76 -8.36 0.76
C PHE A 336 -18.56 -8.06 -0.52
N GLY A 337 -18.75 -6.78 -0.87
CA GLY A 337 -19.35 -6.37 -2.14
C GLY A 337 -18.53 -6.79 -3.37
N ALA A 338 -17.20 -6.82 -3.29
CA ALA A 338 -16.34 -7.31 -4.37
C ALA A 338 -16.56 -8.80 -4.66
N PHE A 339 -16.67 -9.64 -3.63
CA PHE A 339 -17.04 -11.05 -3.82
C PHE A 339 -18.44 -11.18 -4.40
N ALA A 340 -19.40 -10.43 -3.88
CA ALA A 340 -20.76 -10.49 -4.38
C ALA A 340 -20.87 -10.12 -5.87
N ARG A 341 -20.04 -9.19 -6.36
CA ARG A 341 -19.91 -8.85 -7.79
C ARG A 341 -19.17 -9.92 -8.60
N ALA A 342 -18.27 -10.68 -7.98
CA ALA A 342 -17.51 -11.74 -8.63
C ALA A 342 -18.29 -13.09 -8.69
N ARG A 343 -19.50 -13.05 -9.25
CA ARG A 343 -20.43 -14.20 -9.28
C ARG A 343 -19.94 -15.42 -10.06
N GLU A 344 -19.01 -15.22 -10.99
CA GLU A 344 -18.44 -16.27 -11.82
C GLU A 344 -16.95 -16.51 -11.49
N ALA A 345 -16.49 -16.05 -10.33
CA ALA A 345 -15.11 -16.28 -9.88
C ALA A 345 -14.80 -17.78 -9.73
N VAL A 346 -13.59 -18.17 -10.12
CA VAL A 346 -13.10 -19.55 -10.04
C VAL A 346 -13.07 -20.01 -8.58
N LEU A 347 -13.71 -21.14 -8.33
CA LEU A 347 -13.74 -21.79 -7.03
C LEU A 347 -12.68 -22.90 -6.97
N LEU A 348 -11.88 -22.93 -5.91
CA LEU A 348 -11.04 -24.10 -5.62
C LEU A 348 -11.88 -25.22 -5.05
N GLU A 349 -11.87 -26.35 -5.75
CA GLU A 349 -12.62 -27.53 -5.38
C GLU A 349 -11.94 -28.33 -4.27
N ARG A 350 -12.69 -28.68 -3.22
CA ARG A 350 -12.30 -29.67 -2.19
C ARG A 350 -12.65 -31.09 -2.62
N PHE A 351 -13.56 -31.24 -3.57
CA PHE A 351 -13.89 -32.50 -4.22
C PHE A 351 -14.30 -32.26 -5.67
N ALA A 352 -14.09 -33.27 -6.51
CA ALA A 352 -14.36 -33.16 -7.94
C ALA A 352 -15.81 -32.71 -8.23
N GLY A 353 -15.92 -31.63 -9.01
CA GLY A 353 -17.19 -31.06 -9.45
C GLY A 353 -17.86 -30.15 -8.41
N GLU A 354 -17.17 -29.77 -7.33
CA GLU A 354 -17.67 -28.78 -6.37
C GLU A 354 -17.93 -27.42 -7.03
N ALA A 355 -17.02 -26.94 -7.89
CA ALA A 355 -17.13 -25.64 -8.53
C ALA A 355 -18.33 -25.62 -9.48
N GLU A 356 -18.46 -26.62 -10.33
CA GLU A 356 -19.61 -26.75 -11.24
C GLU A 356 -20.94 -26.74 -10.48
N TRP A 357 -21.00 -27.46 -9.36
CA TRP A 357 -22.18 -27.50 -8.51
C TRP A 357 -22.49 -26.13 -7.90
N VAL A 358 -21.51 -25.49 -7.27
CA VAL A 358 -21.67 -24.18 -6.63
C VAL A 358 -22.07 -23.14 -7.67
N HIS A 359 -21.44 -23.13 -8.86
CA HIS A 359 -21.84 -22.25 -9.96
C HIS A 359 -23.28 -22.51 -10.43
N ALA A 360 -23.68 -23.77 -10.58
CA ALA A 360 -25.04 -24.12 -10.97
C ALA A 360 -26.09 -23.60 -9.97
N LEU A 361 -25.83 -23.76 -8.66
CA LEU A 361 -26.70 -23.21 -7.61
C LEU A 361 -26.73 -21.68 -7.64
N ARG A 362 -25.58 -21.02 -7.81
CA ARG A 362 -25.47 -19.55 -7.88
C ARG A 362 -26.27 -18.92 -9.01
N ARG A 363 -26.47 -19.64 -10.12
CA ARG A 363 -27.25 -19.19 -11.29
C ARG A 363 -28.76 -19.33 -11.11
N ARG A 364 -29.25 -20.20 -10.22
CA ARG A 364 -30.70 -20.37 -10.00
C ARG A 364 -31.30 -19.17 -9.30
N GLU A 365 -32.42 -18.64 -9.76
CA GLU A 365 -33.09 -17.45 -9.19
C GLU A 365 -33.64 -17.65 -7.76
N ARG A 366 -34.08 -18.86 -7.42
CA ARG A 366 -34.60 -19.21 -6.08
C ARG A 366 -34.10 -20.57 -5.65
N TRP A 367 -33.84 -20.70 -4.36
CA TRP A 367 -33.36 -21.95 -3.77
C TRP A 367 -34.39 -22.53 -2.83
N ARG A 368 -34.49 -23.85 -2.81
CA ARG A 368 -35.15 -24.58 -1.73
C ARG A 368 -34.09 -25.17 -0.80
N PRO A 369 -34.33 -25.21 0.52
CA PRO A 369 -33.37 -25.78 1.47
C PRO A 369 -32.91 -27.20 1.10
N GLU A 370 -33.78 -28.00 0.50
CA GLU A 370 -33.52 -29.39 0.13
C GLU A 370 -32.49 -29.50 -1.01
N GLU A 371 -32.33 -28.47 -1.82
CA GLU A 371 -31.35 -28.44 -2.93
C GLU A 371 -29.90 -28.37 -2.44
N LEU A 372 -29.69 -27.92 -1.20
CA LEU A 372 -28.38 -27.85 -0.55
C LEU A 372 -28.01 -29.14 0.19
N GLU A 373 -28.97 -30.05 0.38
CA GLU A 373 -28.78 -31.27 1.17
C GLU A 373 -27.70 -32.21 0.59
N PRO A 374 -27.63 -32.45 -0.72
CA PRO A 374 -26.58 -33.29 -1.27
C PRO A 374 -25.19 -32.66 -1.12
N TYR A 375 -25.09 -31.33 -1.17
CA TYR A 375 -23.84 -30.61 -0.97
C TYR A 375 -23.38 -30.74 0.49
N ARG A 376 -24.30 -30.57 1.45
CA ARG A 376 -24.05 -30.80 2.88
C ARG A 376 -23.50 -32.20 3.16
N LEU A 377 -24.15 -33.23 2.63
CA LEU A 377 -23.74 -34.63 2.82
C LEU A 377 -22.36 -34.92 2.23
N ARG A 378 -22.04 -34.34 1.05
CA ARG A 378 -20.70 -34.46 0.46
C ARG A 378 -19.63 -33.80 1.31
N LEU A 379 -19.90 -32.62 1.87
CA LEU A 379 -18.97 -31.95 2.78
C LEU A 379 -18.68 -32.80 4.03
N GLU A 380 -19.69 -33.48 4.59
CA GLU A 380 -19.48 -34.41 5.70
C GLU A 380 -18.63 -35.62 5.29
N ALA A 381 -18.88 -36.19 4.11
CA ALA A 381 -18.14 -37.34 3.61
C ALA A 381 -16.65 -37.05 3.36
N VAL A 382 -16.29 -35.81 2.98
CA VAL A 382 -14.89 -35.39 2.79
C VAL A 382 -14.25 -34.84 4.06
N GLY A 383 -14.92 -34.97 5.22
CA GLY A 383 -14.36 -34.53 6.50
C GLY A 383 -14.38 -33.02 6.72
N ALA A 384 -15.32 -32.30 6.11
CA ALA A 384 -15.54 -30.86 6.30
C ALA A 384 -16.81 -30.55 7.12
N PRO A 385 -16.89 -30.96 8.41
CA PRO A 385 -18.11 -30.84 9.22
C PRO A 385 -18.51 -29.39 9.52
N GLU A 386 -17.54 -28.46 9.55
CA GLU A 386 -17.79 -27.04 9.73
C GLU A 386 -18.42 -26.41 8.48
N ALA A 387 -17.96 -26.79 7.29
CA ALA A 387 -18.58 -26.38 6.02
C ALA A 387 -20.01 -26.91 5.92
N ALA A 388 -20.23 -28.18 6.28
CA ALA A 388 -21.57 -28.77 6.35
C ALA A 388 -22.48 -28.04 7.36
N ARG A 389 -21.92 -27.56 8.49
CA ARG A 389 -22.66 -26.74 9.46
C ARG A 389 -23.05 -25.38 8.86
N CYS A 390 -22.19 -24.75 8.08
CA CYS A 390 -22.53 -23.53 7.34
C CYS A 390 -23.71 -23.77 6.39
N VAL A 391 -23.68 -24.86 5.62
CA VAL A 391 -24.79 -25.24 4.72
C VAL A 391 -26.08 -25.50 5.49
N ARG A 392 -26.05 -26.19 6.64
CA ARG A 392 -27.25 -26.37 7.49
C ARG A 392 -27.88 -25.06 7.92
N ARG A 393 -27.06 -24.09 8.26
CA ARG A 393 -27.54 -22.77 8.68
C ARG A 393 -28.18 -22.03 7.51
N LEU A 394 -27.67 -22.24 6.30
CA LEU A 394 -28.21 -21.62 5.09
C LEU A 394 -29.56 -22.25 4.77
N GLN A 395 -29.67 -23.57 4.92
CA GLN A 395 -30.95 -24.27 4.82
C GLN A 395 -31.98 -23.75 5.82
N ALA A 396 -31.59 -23.51 7.08
CA ALA A 396 -32.46 -22.90 8.09
C ALA A 396 -32.89 -21.48 7.70
N TYR A 397 -31.95 -20.65 7.24
CA TYR A 397 -32.23 -19.30 6.73
C TYR A 397 -33.26 -19.32 5.59
N LEU A 398 -33.09 -20.21 4.62
CA LEU A 398 -34.03 -20.37 3.49
C LEU A 398 -35.42 -20.85 3.92
N ARG A 399 -35.56 -21.46 5.11
CA ARG A 399 -36.86 -21.81 5.72
C ARG A 399 -37.49 -20.66 6.50
N GLY A 400 -36.80 -19.54 6.65
CA GLY A 400 -37.20 -18.46 7.55
C GLY A 400 -36.99 -18.78 9.03
N GLU A 401 -36.14 -19.77 9.34
CA GLU A 401 -35.78 -20.12 10.71
C GLU A 401 -34.59 -19.28 11.18
N THR A 402 -34.60 -18.80 12.43
CA THR A 402 -33.41 -18.16 13.02
C THR A 402 -32.33 -19.21 13.23
N PRO A 403 -31.15 -19.11 12.59
CA PRO A 403 -30.11 -20.13 12.72
C PRO A 403 -29.62 -20.21 14.18
N ALA A 404 -29.61 -21.41 14.77
CA ALA A 404 -29.13 -21.61 16.14
C ALA A 404 -27.69 -21.08 16.30
N GLY A 405 -27.48 -20.17 17.26
CA GLY A 405 -26.18 -19.58 17.60
C GLY A 405 -25.92 -18.16 17.08
N GLY A 406 -26.87 -17.52 16.38
CA GLY A 406 -26.79 -16.08 16.06
C GLY A 406 -27.50 -15.24 17.13
N ARG A 407 -26.75 -14.43 17.90
CA ARG A 407 -27.35 -13.22 18.48
C ARG A 407 -27.46 -12.21 17.35
N GLY A 408 -28.66 -11.68 17.12
CA GLY A 408 -28.87 -10.56 16.19
C GLY A 408 -29.40 -10.95 14.81
N PHE A 409 -30.59 -11.54 14.75
CA PHE A 409 -31.48 -11.30 13.62
C PHE A 409 -32.69 -10.60 14.24
N MET A 410 -32.90 -9.32 13.89
CA MET A 410 -33.90 -8.40 14.43
C MET A 410 -33.51 -7.72 15.75
N THR A 411 -32.87 -6.55 15.63
CA THR A 411 -33.51 -5.25 15.88
C THR A 411 -32.78 -4.18 15.08
#